data_AF-A0A6J4GZL6-F1
#
_entry.id   AF-A0A6J4GZL6-F1
#
_cell.length_a   1.000
_cell.length_b   1.000
_cell.length_c   1.000
_cell.angle_alpha   90.00
_cell.angle_beta   90.00
_cell.angle_gamma   90.00
#
_symmetry.space_group_name_H-M   'P 1'
#
loop_
_entity.id
_entity.type
_entity.pdbx_description
1 polymer ?
#
loop_
_entity_poly.entity_id
_entity_poly.type
_entity_poly.pdbx_seq_one_letter_code
_entity_poly.pdbx_strand_id
1 'polypeptide(L)' 'MGPGPAVILAHQGGWDEALFVVVPMAVLLGLLALAQRRAVAEHDAEVEAEHEAEAEARHEAEVDHPTARPPEQGS' A
#
# COMPACT_ATOMS: atom_id res chain seq x y z
N MET A 1 -32.03 -24.09 -31.95
CA MET A 1 -31.23 -23.70 -30.77
C MET A 1 -29.91 -23.15 -31.31
N GLY A 2 -29.76 -21.83 -31.40
CA GLY A 2 -28.54 -21.21 -31.93
C GLY A 2 -27.36 -21.40 -30.97
N PRO A 3 -26.10 -21.43 -31.44
CA PRO A 3 -24.95 -21.58 -30.57
C PRO A 3 -24.92 -20.44 -29.54
N GLY A 4 -24.81 -20.78 -28.25
CA GLY A 4 -24.80 -19.81 -27.17
C GLY A 4 -23.59 -18.88 -27.25
N PRO A 5 -23.67 -17.67 -26.66
CA PRO A 5 -22.65 -16.62 -26.78
C PRO A 5 -21.25 -17.05 -26.29
N ALA A 6 -21.17 -18.08 -25.44
CA ALA A 6 -19.92 -18.67 -24.99
C ALA A 6 -19.09 -19.31 -26.13
N VAL A 7 -19.73 -19.81 -27.18
CA VAL A 7 -19.03 -20.41 -28.35
C VAL A 7 -18.41 -19.33 -29.24
N ILE A 8 -19.07 -18.16 -29.37
CA ILE A 8 -18.58 -17.04 -30.17
C ILE A 8 -17.39 -16.36 -29.49
N LEU A 9 -17.39 -16.27 -28.16
CA LEU A 9 -16.29 -15.69 -27.38
C LEU A 9 -15.01 -16.54 -27.43
N ALA A 10 -15.15 -17.87 -27.56
CA ALA A 10 -14.01 -18.78 -27.60
C ALA A 10 -13.42 -18.97 -29.00
N HIS A 11 -14.15 -18.63 -30.07
CA HIS A 11 -13.74 -18.93 -31.45
C HIS A 11 -13.27 -17.73 -32.30
N GLN A 12 -13.49 -16.47 -31.91
CA GLN A 12 -13.10 -15.32 -32.76
C GLN A 12 -12.05 -14.36 -32.20
N GLY A 13 -11.61 -14.57 -30.96
CA GLY A 13 -10.45 -13.87 -30.43
C GLY A 13 -9.86 -14.77 -29.37
N GLY A 14 -9.07 -15.75 -29.81
CA GLY A 14 -8.66 -16.86 -28.96
C GLY A 14 -7.96 -16.38 -27.70
N TRP A 15 -8.02 -17.19 -26.64
CA TRP A 15 -7.23 -16.94 -25.44
C TRP A 15 -5.73 -16.82 -25.75
N ASP A 16 -5.26 -17.41 -26.85
CA ASP A 16 -3.89 -17.28 -27.38
C ASP A 16 -3.52 -15.84 -27.76
N GLU A 17 -4.43 -15.10 -28.40
CA GLU A 17 -4.22 -13.70 -28.76
C GLU A 17 -4.13 -12.80 -27.52
N ALA A 18 -4.95 -13.10 -26.49
CA ALA A 18 -4.88 -12.42 -25.21
C ALA A 18 -3.56 -12.72 -24.49
N LEU A 19 -3.00 -13.93 -24.62
CA LEU A 19 -1.71 -14.27 -24.03
C LEU A 19 -0.58 -13.41 -24.59
N PHE A 20 -0.60 -13.07 -25.88
CA PHE A 20 0.41 -12.16 -26.45
C PHE A 20 0.42 -10.76 -25.82
N VAL A 21 -0.65 -10.34 -25.17
CA VAL A 21 -0.73 -9.05 -24.45
C VAL A 21 -0.53 -9.24 -22.94
N VAL A 22 -1.17 -10.25 -22.36
CA VAL A 22 -1.13 -10.55 -20.92
C VAL A 22 0.27 -10.97 -20.49
N VAL A 23 0.99 -11.76 -21.30
CA VAL A 23 2.34 -12.21 -20.98
C VAL A 23 3.32 -11.05 -20.83
N PRO A 24 3.51 -10.15 -21.83
CA PRO A 24 4.43 -9.03 -21.66
C PRO A 24 3.98 -8.05 -20.57
N MET A 25 2.68 -7.83 -20.40
CA MET A 25 2.13 -7.04 -19.28
C MET A 25 2.51 -7.65 -17.93
N ALA A 26 2.32 -8.96 -17.75
CA ALA A 26 2.68 -9.67 -16.53
C ALA A 26 4.19 -9.64 -16.25
N VAL A 27 5.03 -9.70 -17.29
CA VAL A 27 6.48 -9.55 -17.15
C VAL A 27 6.83 -8.15 -16.64
N LEU A 28 6.31 -7.10 -17.26
CA LEU A 28 6.60 -5.71 -16.85
C LEU A 28 6.09 -5.43 -15.42
N LEU A 29 4.86 -5.82 -15.13
CA LEU A 29 4.27 -5.68 -13.80
C LEU A 29 5.02 -6.52 -12.75
N GLY A 30 5.46 -7.72 -13.11
CA GLY A 30 6.25 -8.60 -12.24
C GLY A 30 7.61 -8.00 -11.90
N LEU A 31 8.29 -7.43 -12.90
CA LEU A 31 9.58 -6.75 -12.71
C LEU A 31 9.41 -5.48 -11.85
N LEU A 32 8.37 -4.68 -12.11
CA LEU A 32 8.07 -3.49 -11.32
C LEU A 32 7.75 -3.85 -9.87
N ALA A 33 6.91 -4.88 -9.65
CA ALA A 33 6.58 -5.36 -8.32
C ALA A 33 7.82 -5.90 -7.59
N LEU A 34 8.71 -6.63 -8.28
CA LEU A 34 9.95 -7.13 -7.68
C LEU A 34 10.88 -5.99 -7.27
N ALA A 35 11.00 -4.94 -8.10
CA ALA A 35 11.78 -3.75 -7.76
C ALA A 35 11.17 -2.99 -6.59
N GLN A 36 9.85 -2.77 -6.59
CA GLN A 36 9.14 -2.09 -5.51
C GLN A 36 9.25 -2.83 -4.19
N ARG A 37 9.19 -4.17 -4.19
CA ARG A 37 9.38 -4.97 -2.96
C ARG A 37 10.74 -4.75 -2.30
N ARG A 38 11.78 -4.46 -3.09
CA ARG A 38 13.09 -4.11 -2.53
C ARG A 38 13.09 -2.71 -1.90
N ALA A 39 12.41 -1.76 -2.54
CA ALA A 39 12.32 -0.39 -2.03
C ALA A 39 11.41 -0.27 -0.79
N VAL A 40 10.29 -1.01 -0.76
CA VAL A 40 9.34 -0.99 0.36
C VAL A 40 9.93 -1.65 1.61
N ALA A 41 10.79 -2.66 1.46
CA ALA A 41 11.49 -3.27 2.59
C ALA A 41 12.38 -2.26 3.35
N GLU A 42 12.86 -1.20 2.69
CA GLU A 42 13.62 -0.12 3.33
C GLU A 42 12.67 0.92 3.95
N HIS A 43 11.56 1.25 3.27
CA HIS A 43 10.61 2.28 3.71
C HIS A 43 9.73 1.86 4.90
N ASP A 44 9.34 0.58 5.00
CA ASP A 44 8.54 0.08 6.12
C ASP A 44 9.33 0.15 7.44
N ALA A 45 10.64 -0.10 7.39
CA ALA A 45 11.53 -0.02 8.56
C ALA A 45 11.77 1.42 9.03
N GLU A 46 11.86 2.37 8.10
CA GLU A 46 12.04 3.80 8.42
C GLU A 46 10.75 4.39 9.03
N VAL A 47 9.58 4.04 8.48
CA VAL A 47 8.28 4.52 9.00
C VAL A 47 7.99 3.98 10.40
N GLU A 48 8.35 2.72 10.68
CA GLU A 48 8.17 2.16 12.02
C GLU A 48 9.10 2.83 13.04
N ALA A 49 10.35 3.14 12.66
CA ALA A 49 11.28 3.87 13.50
C ALA A 49 10.86 5.34 13.74
N GLU A 50 10.31 6.02 12.73
CA GLU A 50 9.76 7.38 12.88
C GLU A 50 8.54 7.39 13.80
N HIS A 51 7.64 6.40 13.67
CA HIS A 51 6.48 6.27 14.54
C HIS A 51 6.86 5.97 16.00
N GLU A 52 7.89 5.16 16.23
CA GLU A 52 8.41 4.87 17.58
C GLU A 52 9.08 6.11 18.18
N ALA A 53 9.89 6.83 17.41
CA ALA A 53 10.51 8.09 17.84
C ALA A 53 9.47 9.19 18.12
N GLU A 54 8.42 9.28 17.30
CA GLU A 54 7.32 10.23 17.53
C GLU A 54 6.48 9.82 18.75
N ALA A 55 6.25 8.53 18.96
CA ALA A 55 5.56 8.04 20.15
C ALA A 55 6.37 8.31 21.43
N GLU A 56 7.69 8.14 21.39
CA GLU A 56 8.60 8.44 22.49
C GLU A 56 8.66 9.95 22.76
N ALA A 57 8.78 10.78 21.73
CA ALA A 57 8.76 12.24 21.87
C ALA A 57 7.42 12.77 22.39
N ARG A 58 6.29 12.17 21.97
CA ARG A 58 4.96 12.48 22.52
C ARG A 58 4.84 12.04 23.96
N HIS A 59 5.37 10.87 24.30
CA HIS A 59 5.35 10.37 25.67
C HIS A 59 6.25 11.22 26.59
N GLU A 60 7.40 11.68 26.12
CA GLU A 60 8.28 12.61 26.85
C GLU A 60 7.61 13.98 27.04
N ALA A 61 6.97 14.52 26.00
CA ALA A 61 6.20 15.76 26.10
C ALA A 61 4.97 15.65 27.03
N GLU A 62 4.33 14.48 27.08
CA GLU A 62 3.21 14.18 28.00
C GLU A 62 3.72 14.07 29.45
N VAL A 63 4.87 13.44 29.66
CA VAL A 63 5.48 13.25 31.00
C VAL A 63 6.07 14.54 31.56
N ASP A 64 6.63 15.41 30.71
CA ASP A 64 7.19 16.72 31.08
C ASP A 64 6.15 17.85 31.12
N HIS A 65 4.88 17.58 30.80
CA HIS A 65 3.79 18.52 31.06
C HIS A 65 3.15 18.23 32.43
N PRO A 66 3.62 18.82 33.55
CA PRO A 66 2.82 18.83 34.77
C PRO A 66 1.59 19.68 34.44
N THR A 67 0.45 19.00 34.25
CA THR A 67 -0.91 19.57 34.24
C THR A 67 -0.87 21.05 34.56
N ALA A 68 -0.89 21.91 33.53
CA ALA A 68 -0.98 23.34 33.74
C ALA A 68 -2.28 23.58 34.51
N ARG A 69 -2.16 23.74 35.83
CA ARG A 69 -3.26 24.11 36.72
C ARG A 69 -3.85 25.38 36.13
N PRO A 70 -5.16 25.42 35.82
CA PRO A 70 -5.76 26.64 35.30
C PRO A 70 -5.50 27.76 36.32
N PRO A 71 -5.17 28.99 35.87
CA PRO A 71 -4.88 30.08 36.77
C PRO A 71 -6.10 30.29 37.66
N GLU A 72 -5.88 30.19 38.97
CA GLU A 72 -6.90 30.44 39.97
C GLU A 72 -7.40 31.86 39.76
N GLN A 73 -8.60 31.99 39.20
CA GLN A 73 -9.29 33.26 39.07
C GLN A 73 -9.72 33.67 40.47
N GLY A 74 -8.89 34.50 41.09
CA GLY A 74 -9.23 35.18 42.32
C GLY A 74 -10.36 36.18 42.08
N SER A 75 -11.41 36.08 42.89
CA SER A 75 -12.12 37.19 43.56
C SER A 75 -13.11 36.64 44.57
#